data_AF-A0A255R4C4-F1
#
_entry.id   AF-A0A255R4C4-F1
#
_cell.length_a   1.000
_cell.length_b   1.000
_cell.length_c   1.000
_cell.angle_alpha   90.00
_cell.angle_beta   90.00
_cell.angle_gamma   90.00
#
_symmetry.space_group_name_H-M   'P 1'
#
loop_
_entity.id
_entity.type
_entity.pdbx_description
1 polymer ?
#
loop_
_entity_poly.entity_id
_entity_poly.type
_entity_poly.pdbx_seq_one_letter_code
_entity_poly.pdbx_strand_id
1 'polypeptide(L)'
;MTDTSPSLSNRYDIVYLFDITDGNPNGDPDAGNMPRVAPETGQGLVTDVCLKRKIRNYIGLLKECEPPYEIYVKERAVLNNEHNRAWEEVAPKVKKGDRKSTSAAKEKAEELTAWMCKNFFDIRTFGAVMTTEINCGQVRGPVQIGIARSVHPVVPQEFAVTRCAVTTEKEAAKQLGGNRTIGRKFTVPYGLYRVHLFINPHLADKTGFSENDLDLLKQSLSQMFEIDRSAARANMRPVRCIAFKHDSKLGSARADELFSRVTITQRDGVQPIGGWSDDIEGSRPPRGADDYDIQVDQGELPSGVSVEEWV
;
A
#
# COMPACT_ATOMS: atom_id res chain seq x y z
N MET A 1 2.79 28.16 -5.89
CA MET A 1 2.57 28.59 -4.49
C MET A 1 3.30 27.58 -3.62
N THR A 2 4.24 28.02 -2.78
CA THR A 2 4.90 27.13 -1.81
C THR A 2 3.87 26.77 -0.76
N ASP A 3 3.55 25.48 -0.63
CA ASP A 3 2.67 24.98 0.41
C ASP A 3 3.29 25.31 1.77
N THR A 4 2.66 26.22 2.52
CA THR A 4 3.14 26.70 3.83
C THR A 4 2.66 25.83 4.98
N SER A 5 2.15 24.63 4.68
CA SER A 5 1.58 23.76 5.70
C SER A 5 2.64 23.29 6.71
N PRO A 6 2.25 23.18 7.98
CA PRO A 6 3.15 22.83 9.06
C PRO A 6 3.79 21.46 8.83
N SER A 7 5.03 21.32 9.32
CA SER A 7 5.72 20.03 9.36
C SER A 7 5.04 19.09 10.35
N LEU A 8 5.04 17.80 10.03
CA LEU A 8 4.44 16.77 10.86
C LEU A 8 5.15 16.72 12.23
N SER A 9 4.39 16.96 13.31
CA SER A 9 4.94 17.00 14.67
C SER A 9 4.68 15.74 15.49
N ASN A 10 3.71 14.92 15.07
CA ASN A 10 3.29 13.73 15.81
C ASN A 10 3.74 12.45 15.11
N ARG A 11 4.13 11.45 15.92
CA ARG A 11 4.24 10.06 15.45
C ARG A 11 2.85 9.45 15.40
N TYR A 12 2.64 8.54 14.44
CA TYR A 12 1.44 7.72 14.36
C TYR A 12 1.80 6.24 14.22
N ASP A 13 1.14 5.40 15.02
CA ASP A 13 1.10 3.95 14.83
C ASP A 13 -0.35 3.59 14.45
N ILE A 14 -0.57 2.89 13.34
CA ILE A 14 -1.91 2.77 12.74
C ILE A 14 -2.24 1.30 12.47
N VAL A 15 -3.46 0.89 12.82
CA VAL A 15 -4.06 -0.37 12.38
C VAL A 15 -5.06 -0.07 11.27
N TYR A 16 -4.79 -0.59 10.08
CA TYR A 16 -5.68 -0.47 8.94
C TYR A 16 -6.28 -1.83 8.60
N LEU A 17 -7.62 -1.85 8.51
CA LEU A 17 -8.41 -3.01 8.17
C LEU A 17 -9.11 -2.77 6.84
N PHE A 18 -9.04 -3.74 5.94
CA PHE A 18 -9.74 -3.73 4.66
C PHE A 18 -10.18 -5.14 4.32
N ASP A 19 -11.28 -5.30 3.60
CA ASP A 19 -11.77 -6.60 3.17
C ASP A 19 -11.84 -6.72 1.65
N ILE A 20 -12.04 -7.97 1.21
CA ILE A 20 -12.36 -8.30 -0.17
C ILE A 20 -13.36 -9.45 -0.21
N THR A 21 -14.33 -9.35 -1.11
CA THR A 21 -15.28 -10.43 -1.43
C THR A 21 -15.14 -10.86 -2.90
N ASP A 22 -15.06 -12.16 -3.14
CA ASP A 22 -14.99 -12.77 -4.48
C ASP A 22 -13.93 -12.16 -5.42
N GLY A 23 -12.77 -11.82 -4.85
CA GLY A 23 -11.70 -11.11 -5.57
C GLY A 23 -10.30 -11.59 -5.22
N ASN A 24 -9.29 -11.00 -5.86
CA ASN A 24 -7.87 -11.27 -5.64
C ASN A 24 -7.16 -10.00 -5.21
N PRO A 25 -6.90 -9.83 -3.90
CA PRO A 25 -6.40 -8.56 -3.37
C PRO A 25 -4.95 -8.30 -3.78
N ASN A 26 -4.14 -9.35 -3.90
CA ASN A 26 -2.75 -9.29 -4.34
C ASN A 26 -2.32 -10.65 -4.91
N GLY A 27 -2.26 -10.74 -6.24
CA GLY A 27 -1.78 -11.95 -6.92
C GLY A 27 -0.27 -12.15 -6.79
N ASP A 28 0.12 -13.41 -6.72
CA ASP A 28 1.51 -13.86 -6.67
C ASP A 28 2.05 -14.11 -8.09
N PRO A 29 3.04 -13.34 -8.57
CA PRO A 29 3.62 -13.56 -9.89
C PRO A 29 4.30 -14.94 -10.01
N ASP A 30 4.83 -15.50 -8.91
CA ASP A 30 5.52 -16.78 -8.92
C ASP A 30 4.54 -17.97 -8.85
N ALA A 31 3.31 -17.72 -8.42
CA ALA A 31 2.25 -18.72 -8.32
C ALA A 31 1.10 -18.48 -9.32
N GLY A 32 1.43 -18.04 -10.53
CA GLY A 32 0.46 -17.91 -11.63
C GLY A 32 -0.69 -16.93 -11.35
N ASN A 33 -0.42 -15.89 -10.56
CA ASN A 33 -1.37 -14.86 -10.11
C ASN A 33 -2.44 -15.36 -9.12
N MET A 34 -2.23 -16.50 -8.45
CA MET A 34 -3.05 -16.89 -7.29
C MET A 34 -2.93 -15.84 -6.16
N PRO A 35 -3.96 -15.61 -5.34
CA PRO A 35 -3.82 -14.83 -4.12
C PRO A 35 -2.63 -15.33 -3.29
N ARG A 36 -1.79 -14.42 -2.79
CA ARG A 36 -0.67 -14.80 -1.92
C ARG A 36 -1.20 -15.39 -0.60
N VAL A 37 -0.60 -16.50 -0.16
CA VAL A 37 -0.96 -17.19 1.08
C VAL A 37 0.32 -17.52 1.85
N ALA A 38 0.32 -17.30 3.16
CA ALA A 38 1.39 -17.70 4.06
C ALA A 38 1.39 -19.23 4.22
N PRO A 39 2.48 -19.95 3.87
CA PRO A 39 2.50 -21.42 3.89
C PRO A 39 2.25 -22.01 5.29
N GLU A 40 2.74 -21.34 6.33
CA GLU A 40 2.67 -21.85 7.72
C GLU A 40 1.27 -21.71 8.34
N THR A 41 0.53 -20.65 8.02
CA THR A 41 -0.74 -20.32 8.69
C THR A 41 -1.96 -20.39 7.78
N GLY A 42 -1.77 -20.44 6.45
CA GLY A 42 -2.86 -20.36 5.48
C GLY A 42 -3.48 -18.97 5.34
N GLN A 43 -2.98 -17.96 6.06
CA GLN A 43 -3.48 -16.59 5.95
C GLN A 43 -3.09 -15.95 4.62
N GLY A 44 -4.02 -15.24 4.00
CA GLY A 44 -3.77 -14.43 2.83
C GLY A 44 -2.80 -13.29 3.13
N LEU A 45 -1.99 -12.93 2.15
CA LEU A 45 -1.02 -11.85 2.25
C LEU A 45 -1.30 -10.76 1.23
N VAL A 46 -1.15 -9.50 1.64
CA VAL A 46 -1.08 -8.35 0.72
C VAL A 46 0.20 -7.60 1.02
N THR A 47 1.08 -7.52 0.03
CA THR A 47 2.37 -6.85 0.17
C THR A 47 2.20 -5.35 0.43
N ASP A 48 3.15 -4.77 1.16
CA ASP A 48 3.19 -3.33 1.40
C ASP A 48 3.25 -2.53 0.09
N VAL A 49 4.01 -3.02 -0.90
CA VAL A 49 4.11 -2.39 -2.22
C VAL A 49 2.79 -2.39 -3.00
N CYS A 50 1.91 -3.38 -2.76
CA CYS A 50 0.57 -3.38 -3.34
C CYS A 50 -0.28 -2.23 -2.80
N LEU A 51 -0.30 -2.03 -1.48
CA LEU A 51 -1.02 -0.91 -0.85
C LEU A 51 -0.41 0.43 -1.24
N LYS A 52 0.93 0.55 -1.22
CA LYS A 52 1.63 1.76 -1.68
C LYS A 52 1.31 2.08 -3.15
N ARG A 53 1.15 1.07 -4.03
CA ARG A 53 0.72 1.29 -5.43
C ARG A 53 -0.69 1.86 -5.50
N LYS A 54 -1.63 1.37 -4.71
CA LYS A 54 -3.01 1.89 -4.67
C LYS A 54 -3.06 3.34 -4.19
N ILE A 55 -2.31 3.67 -3.14
CA ILE A 55 -2.15 5.05 -2.66
C ILE A 55 -1.56 5.94 -3.75
N ARG A 56 -0.48 5.51 -4.42
CA ARG A 56 0.13 6.25 -5.54
C ARG A 56 -0.87 6.52 -6.67
N ASN A 57 -1.63 5.50 -7.07
CA ASN A 57 -2.62 5.64 -8.14
C ASN A 57 -3.71 6.65 -7.74
N TYR A 58 -4.18 6.60 -6.49
CA TYR A 58 -5.16 7.55 -5.97
C TYR A 58 -4.66 8.98 -6.00
N ILE A 59 -3.49 9.23 -5.43
CA ILE A 59 -2.91 10.58 -5.41
C ILE A 59 -2.59 11.06 -6.81
N GLY A 60 -2.04 10.19 -7.67
CA GLY A 60 -1.74 10.53 -9.05
C GLY A 60 -2.97 10.92 -9.87
N LEU A 61 -4.13 10.30 -9.61
CA LEU A 61 -5.40 10.68 -10.23
C LEU A 61 -5.96 11.97 -9.61
N LEU A 62 -5.95 12.09 -8.29
CA LEU A 62 -6.49 13.25 -7.57
C LEU A 62 -5.73 14.55 -7.87
N LYS A 63 -4.41 14.44 -8.05
CA LYS A 63 -3.49 15.57 -8.27
C LYS A 63 -2.97 15.64 -9.71
N GLU A 64 -3.56 14.86 -10.61
CA GLU A 64 -3.25 14.84 -12.05
C GLU A 64 -1.78 14.57 -12.38
N CYS A 65 -1.04 13.97 -11.43
CA CYS A 65 0.40 13.76 -11.51
C CYS A 65 1.19 15.05 -11.80
N GLU A 66 0.79 16.17 -11.21
CA GLU A 66 1.48 17.47 -11.34
C GLU A 66 2.30 17.81 -10.08
N PRO A 67 3.42 18.56 -10.21
CA PRO A 67 4.16 19.04 -9.05
C PRO A 67 3.28 19.92 -8.13
N PRO A 68 3.35 19.78 -6.80
CA PRO A 68 4.34 19.02 -6.00
C PRO A 68 3.91 17.57 -5.66
N TYR A 69 2.93 17.02 -6.38
CA TYR A 69 2.29 15.74 -6.10
C TYR A 69 2.47 14.73 -7.24
N GLU A 70 3.56 14.85 -8.01
CA GLU A 70 3.88 13.86 -9.03
C GLU A 70 4.12 12.48 -8.39
N ILE A 71 3.98 11.43 -9.21
CA ILE A 71 4.25 10.05 -8.81
C ILE A 71 5.46 9.53 -9.56
N TYR A 72 6.51 9.22 -8.81
CA TYR A 72 7.78 8.72 -9.34
C TYR A 72 7.65 7.28 -9.84
N VAL A 73 7.06 6.38 -9.03
CA VAL A 73 6.84 4.98 -9.43
C VAL A 73 5.46 4.84 -10.09
N LYS A 74 5.37 5.10 -11.40
CA LYS A 74 4.15 4.90 -12.21
C LYS A 74 4.39 3.96 -13.39
N GLU A 75 3.31 3.47 -14.01
CA GLU A 75 3.42 2.60 -15.19
C GLU A 75 4.16 3.30 -16.33
N ARG A 76 5.02 2.55 -17.03
CA ARG A 76 5.82 3.02 -18.18
C ARG A 76 6.79 4.17 -17.87
N ALA A 77 7.01 4.52 -16.62
CA ALA A 77 7.99 5.54 -16.25
C ALA A 77 9.43 5.03 -16.42
N VAL A 78 10.31 5.93 -16.89
CA VAL A 78 11.75 5.70 -16.91
C VAL A 78 12.38 6.58 -15.85
N LEU A 79 12.77 5.99 -14.72
CA LEU A 79 13.19 6.73 -13.51
C LEU A 79 14.40 7.65 -13.78
N ASN A 80 15.33 7.21 -14.63
CA ASN A 80 16.49 8.01 -15.04
C ASN A 80 16.13 9.30 -15.79
N ASN A 81 14.94 9.38 -16.42
CA ASN A 81 14.49 10.63 -17.04
C ASN A 81 14.14 11.66 -15.97
N GLU A 82 13.46 11.23 -14.90
CA GLU A 82 13.14 12.11 -13.76
C GLU A 82 14.41 12.54 -13.01
N HIS A 83 15.41 11.66 -12.91
CA HIS A 83 16.72 12.02 -12.37
C HIS A 83 17.40 13.09 -13.22
N ASN A 84 17.39 12.95 -14.55
CA ASN A 84 17.93 13.98 -15.44
C ASN A 84 17.22 15.32 -15.27
N ARG A 85 15.89 15.32 -15.14
CA ARG A 85 15.08 16.51 -14.89
C ARG A 85 15.52 17.21 -13.59
N ALA A 86 15.74 16.46 -12.52
CA ALA A 86 16.27 17.00 -11.26
C ALA A 86 17.67 17.63 -11.43
N TRP A 87 18.56 16.97 -12.17
CA TRP A 87 19.89 17.49 -12.46
C TRP A 87 19.88 18.76 -13.31
N GLU A 88 18.98 18.84 -14.30
CA GLU A 88 18.81 20.01 -15.15
C GLU A 88 18.32 21.23 -14.37
N GLU A 89 17.46 21.03 -13.38
CA GLU A 89 16.98 22.12 -12.51
C GLU A 89 17.99 22.52 -11.42
N VAL A 90 18.59 21.54 -10.74
CA VAL A 90 19.45 21.79 -9.57
C VAL A 90 20.88 22.16 -9.96
N ALA A 91 21.43 21.51 -10.99
CA ALA A 91 22.82 21.66 -11.39
C ALA A 91 23.01 21.58 -12.92
N PRO A 92 22.40 22.50 -13.71
CA PRO A 92 22.39 22.45 -15.18
C PRO A 92 23.78 22.43 -15.81
N LYS A 93 24.79 22.95 -15.12
CA LYS A 93 26.18 23.05 -15.61
C LYS A 93 26.94 21.72 -15.53
N VAL A 94 26.43 20.72 -14.82
CA VAL A 94 27.09 19.41 -14.66
C VAL A 94 26.82 18.54 -15.90
N LYS A 95 27.92 18.11 -16.55
CA LYS A 95 27.86 17.24 -17.74
C LYS A 95 27.26 15.89 -17.39
N LYS A 96 26.53 15.28 -18.34
CA LYS A 96 25.85 13.98 -18.13
C LYS A 96 26.79 12.87 -17.65
N GLY A 97 28.03 12.83 -18.12
CA GLY A 97 29.04 11.85 -17.70
C GLY A 97 29.41 11.94 -16.21
N ASP A 98 29.31 13.13 -15.63
CA ASP A 98 29.70 13.41 -14.24
C ASP A 98 28.53 13.20 -13.25
N ARG A 99 27.32 12.90 -13.74
CA ARG A 99 26.13 12.60 -12.90
C ARG A 99 26.15 11.18 -12.30
N LYS A 100 27.13 10.36 -12.71
CA LYS A 100 27.37 8.99 -12.24
C LYS A 100 28.22 8.97 -10.97
N SER A 101 27.60 8.95 -9.79
CA SER A 101 28.27 8.66 -8.49
C SER A 101 29.69 9.25 -8.30
N THR A 102 29.96 10.44 -8.85
CA THR A 102 31.24 11.17 -8.76
C THR A 102 31.29 12.03 -7.49
N SER A 103 32.39 12.75 -7.25
CA SER A 103 32.46 13.77 -6.20
C SER A 103 31.36 14.83 -6.35
N ALA A 104 31.09 15.28 -7.59
CA ALA A 104 30.03 16.25 -7.88
C ALA A 104 28.63 15.72 -7.54
N ALA A 105 28.37 14.43 -7.77
CA ALA A 105 27.12 13.78 -7.37
C ALA A 105 26.95 13.72 -5.85
N LYS A 106 28.04 13.54 -5.09
CA LYS A 106 28.00 13.57 -3.62
C LYS A 106 27.74 14.97 -3.07
N GLU A 107 28.39 15.98 -3.63
CA GLU A 107 28.20 17.39 -3.23
C GLU A 107 26.77 17.87 -3.50
N LYS A 108 26.14 17.40 -4.57
CA LYS A 108 24.76 17.78 -4.95
C LYS A 108 23.67 16.82 -4.51
N ALA A 109 24.03 15.73 -3.84
CA ALA A 109 23.07 14.68 -3.46
C ALA A 109 21.91 15.21 -2.60
N GLU A 110 22.21 16.09 -1.63
CA GLU A 110 21.19 16.65 -0.74
C GLU A 110 20.22 17.58 -1.49
N GLU A 111 20.73 18.46 -2.33
CA GLU A 111 19.91 19.37 -3.16
C GLU A 111 19.03 18.59 -4.16
N LEU A 112 19.59 17.56 -4.80
CA LEU A 112 18.85 16.68 -5.71
C LEU A 112 17.77 15.89 -4.97
N THR A 113 18.10 15.30 -3.82
CA THR A 113 17.15 14.56 -2.99
C THR A 113 16.01 15.48 -2.54
N ALA A 114 16.33 16.70 -2.09
CA ALA A 114 15.33 17.69 -1.69
C ALA A 114 14.42 18.10 -2.85
N TRP A 115 14.96 18.28 -4.06
CA TRP A 115 14.15 18.54 -5.25
C TRP A 115 13.24 17.37 -5.59
N MET A 116 13.73 16.13 -5.51
CA MET A 116 12.91 14.93 -5.74
C MET A 116 11.78 14.83 -4.70
N CYS A 117 12.07 15.02 -3.41
CA CYS A 117 11.05 15.05 -2.36
C CYS A 117 10.02 16.18 -2.55
N LYS A 118 10.45 17.35 -3.04
CA LYS A 118 9.55 18.49 -3.26
C LYS A 118 8.53 18.23 -4.39
N ASN A 119 8.93 17.53 -5.45
CA ASN A 119 8.08 17.36 -6.63
C ASN A 119 7.27 16.07 -6.62
N PHE A 120 7.78 15.02 -5.96
CA PHE A 120 7.15 13.70 -5.94
C PHE A 120 6.57 13.35 -4.57
N PHE A 121 5.25 13.19 -4.52
CA PHE A 121 4.56 12.79 -3.29
C PHE A 121 5.06 11.44 -2.77
N ASP A 122 5.18 10.45 -3.64
CA ASP A 122 5.51 9.09 -3.21
C ASP A 122 6.94 8.95 -2.70
N ILE A 123 7.89 9.75 -3.20
CA ILE A 123 9.24 9.87 -2.64
C ILE A 123 9.18 10.54 -1.27
N ARG A 124 8.44 11.66 -1.16
CA ARG A 124 8.29 12.41 0.10
C ARG A 124 7.66 11.57 1.21
N THR A 125 6.71 10.70 0.86
CA THR A 125 5.93 9.88 1.78
C THR A 125 6.59 8.53 2.12
N PHE A 126 7.00 7.76 1.10
CA PHE A 126 7.49 6.38 1.28
C PHE A 126 9.02 6.27 1.20
N GLY A 127 9.67 7.26 0.59
CA GLY A 127 11.09 7.21 0.26
C GLY A 127 11.39 6.49 -1.05
N ALA A 128 12.62 6.65 -1.52
CA ALA A 128 13.12 6.03 -2.73
C ALA A 128 14.65 5.88 -2.68
N VAL A 129 15.14 4.83 -3.33
CA VAL A 129 16.55 4.70 -3.69
C VAL A 129 16.71 5.23 -5.12
N MET A 130 17.50 6.28 -5.29
CA MET A 130 17.69 6.99 -6.57
C MET A 130 19.18 7.00 -6.98
N THR A 131 19.92 5.99 -6.52
CA THR A 131 21.33 5.75 -6.84
C THR A 131 21.45 4.80 -8.02
N THR A 132 20.99 5.22 -9.20
CA THR A 132 21.09 4.42 -10.44
C THR A 132 22.31 4.87 -11.25
N GLU A 133 22.25 4.72 -12.59
CA GLU A 133 23.23 5.36 -13.48
C GLU A 133 23.27 6.88 -13.31
N ILE A 134 22.17 7.49 -12.86
CA ILE A 134 22.13 8.92 -12.54
C ILE A 134 21.80 9.00 -11.06
N ASN A 135 22.73 9.57 -10.29
CA ASN A 135 22.58 9.57 -8.84
C ASN A 135 21.82 10.82 -8.40
N CYS A 136 20.68 10.63 -7.74
CA CYS A 136 19.92 11.67 -7.05
C CYS A 136 19.81 11.39 -5.54
N GLY A 137 20.63 10.48 -5.00
CA GLY A 137 20.68 10.12 -3.59
C GLY A 137 19.71 9.00 -3.21
N GLN A 138 19.40 8.94 -1.93
CA GLN A 138 18.42 8.01 -1.37
C GLN A 138 17.74 8.67 -0.18
N VAL A 139 16.49 8.30 0.05
CA VAL A 139 15.73 8.85 1.16
C VAL A 139 14.77 7.82 1.71
N ARG A 140 14.61 7.82 3.04
CA ARG A 140 13.61 7.02 3.74
C ARG A 140 12.43 7.92 4.07
N GLY A 141 11.25 7.59 3.57
CA GLY A 141 10.04 8.34 3.85
C GLY A 141 9.49 8.08 5.26
N PRO A 142 8.71 9.01 5.81
CA PRO A 142 8.11 8.88 7.14
C PRO A 142 7.10 7.73 7.23
N VAL A 143 6.43 7.37 6.13
CA VAL A 143 5.37 6.36 6.14
C VAL A 143 5.92 5.00 5.75
N GLN A 144 5.83 4.05 6.67
CA GLN A 144 6.19 2.65 6.46
C GLN A 144 4.95 1.78 6.64
N ILE A 145 4.72 0.86 5.70
CA ILE A 145 3.56 -0.04 5.68
C ILE A 145 4.10 -1.47 5.79
N GLY A 146 3.53 -2.28 6.67
CA GLY A 146 3.84 -3.70 6.78
C GLY A 146 3.16 -4.56 5.71
N ILE A 147 3.39 -5.87 5.76
CA ILE A 147 2.60 -6.84 4.98
C ILE A 147 1.26 -7.03 5.68
N ALA A 148 0.16 -6.85 4.95
CA ALA A 148 -1.16 -7.15 5.47
C ALA A 148 -1.36 -8.67 5.54
N ARG A 149 -1.99 -9.14 6.61
CA ARG A 149 -2.37 -10.54 6.78
C ARG A 149 -3.87 -10.65 7.00
N SER A 150 -4.50 -11.65 6.40
CA SER A 150 -5.89 -11.94 6.69
C SER A 150 -6.05 -12.45 8.12
N VAL A 151 -7.17 -12.12 8.76
CA VAL A 151 -7.49 -12.55 10.13
C VAL A 151 -7.66 -14.08 10.17
N HIS A 152 -8.47 -14.62 9.26
CA HIS A 152 -8.62 -16.06 9.05
C HIS A 152 -7.72 -16.58 7.92
N PRO A 153 -7.41 -17.89 7.89
CA PRO A 153 -6.90 -18.54 6.70
C PRO A 153 -7.84 -18.32 5.51
N VAL A 154 -7.28 -18.22 4.29
CA VAL A 154 -8.07 -18.01 3.07
C VAL A 154 -7.91 -19.20 2.13
N VAL A 155 -8.99 -19.54 1.43
CA VAL A 155 -8.99 -20.58 0.40
C VAL A 155 -9.15 -19.91 -0.97
N PRO A 156 -8.09 -19.85 -1.78
CA PRO A 156 -8.22 -19.45 -3.17
C PRO A 156 -9.13 -20.42 -3.94
N GLN A 157 -10.06 -19.86 -4.71
CA GLN A 157 -10.91 -20.58 -5.65
C GLN A 157 -10.47 -20.29 -7.09
N GLU A 158 -10.47 -21.32 -7.92
CA GLU A 158 -10.18 -21.21 -9.35
C GLU A 158 -11.48 -21.27 -10.14
N PHE A 159 -11.68 -20.28 -11.01
CA PHE A 159 -12.78 -20.23 -11.97
C PHE A 159 -12.21 -20.30 -13.39
N ALA A 160 -12.57 -21.34 -14.13
CA ALA A 160 -12.32 -21.41 -15.57
C ALA A 160 -13.23 -20.41 -16.29
N VAL A 161 -12.64 -19.53 -17.09
CA VAL A 161 -13.38 -18.54 -17.89
C VAL A 161 -13.09 -18.79 -19.37
N THR A 162 -14.11 -18.70 -20.22
CA THR A 162 -13.94 -18.90 -21.66
C THR A 162 -13.99 -17.57 -22.39
N ARG A 163 -12.92 -17.23 -23.11
CA ARG A 163 -12.91 -16.14 -24.08
C ARG A 163 -13.32 -16.69 -25.44
N CYS A 164 -14.48 -16.28 -25.95
CA CYS A 164 -14.98 -16.63 -27.29
C CYS A 164 -14.32 -15.82 -28.41
N ALA A 165 -12.99 -15.67 -28.32
CA ALA A 165 -12.13 -15.06 -29.32
C ALA A 165 -10.70 -15.59 -29.15
N VAL A 166 -9.98 -15.67 -30.27
CA VAL A 166 -8.56 -16.05 -30.33
C VAL A 166 -7.73 -14.83 -30.72
N THR A 167 -6.50 -14.74 -30.20
CA THR A 167 -5.68 -13.54 -30.37
C THR A 167 -4.94 -13.56 -31.70
N THR A 168 -4.71 -14.74 -32.28
CA THR A 168 -3.97 -14.89 -33.54
C THR A 168 -4.69 -15.80 -34.53
N GLU A 169 -4.50 -15.56 -35.83
CA GLU A 169 -5.02 -16.43 -36.90
C GLU A 169 -4.48 -17.87 -36.79
N LYS A 170 -3.24 -18.02 -36.28
CA LYS A 170 -2.64 -19.32 -35.97
C LYS A 170 -3.40 -20.08 -34.87
N GLU A 171 -3.92 -19.39 -33.86
CA GLU A 171 -4.79 -20.00 -32.84
C GLU A 171 -6.15 -20.41 -33.43
N ALA A 172 -6.74 -19.57 -34.28
CA ALA A 172 -8.01 -19.88 -34.95
C ALA A 172 -7.91 -21.17 -35.79
N ALA A 173 -6.84 -21.29 -36.58
CA ALA A 173 -6.57 -22.45 -37.41
C ALA A 173 -6.33 -23.72 -36.56
N LYS A 174 -5.61 -23.61 -35.44
CA LYS A 174 -5.37 -24.73 -34.51
C LYS A 174 -6.64 -25.19 -33.79
N GLN A 175 -7.61 -24.30 -33.59
CA GLN A 175 -8.86 -24.61 -32.91
C GLN A 175 -9.99 -25.05 -33.86
N LEU A 176 -9.69 -25.28 -35.14
CA LEU A 176 -10.64 -25.78 -36.15
C LEU A 176 -11.98 -25.01 -36.15
N GLY A 177 -11.94 -23.69 -35.93
CA GLY A 177 -13.12 -22.83 -35.91
C GLY A 177 -13.85 -22.69 -34.56
N GLY A 178 -13.40 -23.38 -33.49
CA GLY A 178 -13.98 -23.26 -32.15
C GLY A 178 -13.76 -21.90 -31.48
N ASN A 179 -12.66 -21.20 -31.81
CA ASN A 179 -12.28 -19.84 -31.36
C ASN A 179 -12.51 -19.55 -29.86
N ARG A 180 -12.25 -20.54 -28.99
CA ARG A 180 -12.46 -20.45 -27.54
C ARG A 180 -11.13 -20.67 -26.83
N THR A 181 -10.68 -19.68 -26.06
CA THR A 181 -9.50 -19.79 -25.18
C THR A 181 -9.99 -19.88 -23.73
N ILE A 182 -9.52 -20.88 -22.97
CA ILE A 182 -9.83 -21.00 -21.54
C ILE A 182 -8.77 -20.23 -20.75
N GLY A 183 -9.21 -19.20 -20.03
CA GLY A 183 -8.42 -18.53 -18.99
C GLY A 183 -8.81 -19.03 -17.60
N ARG A 184 -8.01 -18.65 -16.60
CA ARG A 184 -8.28 -18.95 -15.19
C ARG A 184 -8.34 -17.66 -14.40
N LYS A 185 -9.31 -17.57 -13.49
CA LYS A 185 -9.43 -16.49 -12.52
C LYS A 185 -9.31 -17.09 -11.13
N PHE A 186 -8.42 -16.53 -10.32
CA PHE A 186 -8.27 -16.92 -8.92
C PHE A 186 -8.87 -15.84 -8.04
N THR A 187 -9.68 -16.22 -7.06
CA THR A 187 -10.27 -15.30 -6.09
C THR A 187 -10.27 -15.92 -4.70
N VAL A 188 -10.45 -15.09 -3.67
CA VAL A 188 -10.82 -15.52 -2.32
C VAL A 188 -12.29 -15.15 -2.10
N PRO A 189 -13.13 -16.07 -1.57
CA PRO A 189 -14.54 -15.79 -1.31
C PRO A 189 -14.71 -14.59 -0.37
N TYR A 190 -13.94 -14.59 0.71
CA TYR A 190 -13.87 -13.47 1.64
C TYR A 190 -12.51 -13.45 2.35
N GLY A 191 -12.01 -12.25 2.67
CA GLY A 191 -10.90 -12.09 3.60
C GLY A 191 -10.86 -10.68 4.18
N LEU A 192 -10.86 -10.60 5.52
CA LEU A 192 -10.56 -9.37 6.26
C LEU A 192 -9.06 -9.30 6.52
N TYR A 193 -8.38 -8.28 6.02
CA TYR A 193 -6.94 -8.08 6.13
C TYR A 193 -6.61 -7.00 7.15
N ARG A 194 -5.61 -7.27 7.98
CA ARG A 194 -5.02 -6.34 8.95
C ARG A 194 -3.60 -5.99 8.54
N VAL A 195 -3.30 -4.70 8.52
CA VAL A 195 -1.95 -4.17 8.30
C VAL A 195 -1.61 -3.09 9.31
N HIS A 196 -0.33 -2.98 9.65
CA HIS A 196 0.19 -1.93 10.49
C HIS A 196 0.94 -0.90 9.65
N LEU A 197 0.69 0.38 9.92
CA LEU A 197 1.43 1.49 9.34
C LEU A 197 2.11 2.30 10.46
N PHE A 198 3.24 2.89 10.12
CA PHE A 198 4.03 3.71 11.03
C PHE A 198 4.35 5.03 10.33
N ILE A 199 4.16 6.16 11.02
CA ILE A 199 4.51 7.49 10.53
C ILE A 199 5.52 8.12 11.50
N ASN A 200 6.74 8.32 11.02
CA ASN A 200 7.83 8.89 11.81
C ASN A 200 8.11 10.37 11.45
N PRO A 201 7.81 11.33 12.33
CA PRO A 201 7.97 12.76 12.05
C PRO A 201 9.44 13.17 11.87
N HIS A 202 10.41 12.47 12.46
CA HIS A 202 11.83 12.77 12.25
C HIS A 202 12.29 12.53 10.80
N LEU A 203 11.63 11.62 10.09
CA LEU A 203 11.87 11.42 8.66
C LEU A 203 11.09 12.44 7.83
N ALA A 204 9.92 12.86 8.30
CA ALA A 204 9.14 13.91 7.68
C ALA A 204 9.91 15.24 7.64
N ASP A 205 10.64 15.58 8.72
CA ASP A 205 11.52 16.76 8.77
C ASP A 205 12.60 16.75 7.65
N LYS A 206 13.03 15.55 7.21
CA LYS A 206 14.03 15.40 6.14
C LYS A 206 13.43 15.38 4.74
N THR A 207 12.20 14.88 4.59
CA THR A 207 11.53 14.80 3.28
C THR A 207 10.63 15.99 2.98
N GLY A 208 10.31 16.80 3.98
CA GLY A 208 9.31 17.86 3.87
C GLY A 208 7.87 17.35 3.86
N PHE A 209 7.62 16.12 4.31
CA PHE A 209 6.28 15.57 4.44
C PHE A 209 5.48 16.39 5.48
N SER A 210 4.36 16.94 5.04
CA SER A 210 3.57 17.93 5.78
C SER A 210 2.27 17.35 6.35
N GLU A 211 1.57 18.13 7.18
CA GLU A 211 0.20 17.79 7.60
C GLU A 211 -0.77 17.67 6.40
N ASN A 212 -0.58 18.47 5.32
CA ASN A 212 -1.37 18.30 4.09
C ASN A 212 -1.12 16.95 3.43
N ASP A 213 0.14 16.49 3.41
CA ASP A 213 0.46 15.17 2.87
C ASP A 213 -0.13 14.05 3.74
N LEU A 214 -0.21 14.27 5.06
CA LEU A 214 -0.92 13.38 5.98
C LEU A 214 -2.41 13.33 5.65
N ASP A 215 -3.06 14.46 5.43
CA ASP A 215 -4.48 14.50 5.06
C ASP A 215 -4.74 13.80 3.72
N LEU A 216 -3.86 13.97 2.73
CA LEU A 216 -3.91 13.22 1.48
C LEU A 216 -3.73 11.71 1.70
N LEU A 217 -2.85 11.31 2.62
CA LEU A 217 -2.70 9.91 3.01
C LEU A 217 -3.99 9.38 3.66
N LYS A 218 -4.60 10.10 4.61
CA LYS A 218 -5.87 9.74 5.23
C LYS A 218 -6.96 9.54 4.18
N GLN A 219 -7.10 10.51 3.25
CA GLN A 219 -8.04 10.44 2.15
C GLN A 219 -7.77 9.23 1.24
N SER A 220 -6.50 8.95 0.93
CA SER A 220 -6.13 7.80 0.11
C SER A 220 -6.47 6.46 0.79
N LEU A 221 -6.28 6.32 2.10
CA LEU A 221 -6.63 5.09 2.83
C LEU A 221 -8.15 4.84 2.83
N SER A 222 -8.96 5.89 2.78
CA SER A 222 -10.41 5.79 2.63
C SER A 222 -10.85 5.48 1.19
N GLN A 223 -10.17 6.00 0.17
CA GLN A 223 -10.70 6.04 -1.20
C GLN A 223 -9.92 5.20 -2.23
N MET A 224 -8.73 4.68 -1.89
CA MET A 224 -7.83 4.05 -2.87
C MET A 224 -8.42 2.82 -3.57
N PHE A 225 -9.41 2.15 -2.98
CA PHE A 225 -10.03 0.97 -3.62
C PHE A 225 -11.11 1.34 -4.63
N GLU A 226 -11.75 2.51 -4.52
CA GLU A 226 -12.83 2.94 -5.41
C GLU A 226 -12.36 3.13 -6.85
N ILE A 227 -11.14 3.61 -7.00
CA ILE A 227 -10.49 3.85 -8.30
C ILE A 227 -9.65 2.66 -8.80
N ASP A 228 -9.44 1.63 -7.97
CA ASP A 228 -8.68 0.40 -8.33
C ASP A 228 -9.62 -0.78 -8.62
N ARG A 229 -10.91 -0.51 -8.83
CA ARG A 229 -11.90 -1.51 -9.21
C ARG A 229 -11.52 -2.12 -10.57
N SER A 230 -11.46 -3.44 -10.59
CA SER A 230 -11.19 -4.23 -11.79
C SER A 230 -11.91 -5.57 -11.70
N ALA A 231 -11.96 -6.33 -12.80
CA ALA A 231 -12.56 -7.67 -12.81
C ALA A 231 -11.97 -8.59 -11.72
N ALA A 232 -10.72 -8.39 -11.32
CA ALA A 232 -10.08 -9.18 -10.26
C ALA A 232 -10.33 -8.63 -8.84
N ARG A 233 -10.70 -7.36 -8.66
CA ARG A 233 -10.66 -6.67 -7.34
C ARG A 233 -11.94 -5.90 -7.01
N ALA A 234 -13.04 -6.18 -7.70
CA ALA A 234 -14.23 -5.34 -7.73
C ALA A 234 -14.78 -4.95 -6.34
N ASN A 235 -14.68 -5.84 -5.35
CA ASN A 235 -15.24 -5.65 -4.00
C ASN A 235 -14.17 -5.53 -2.91
N MET A 236 -13.04 -4.88 -3.20
CA MET A 236 -12.13 -4.42 -2.14
C MET A 236 -12.67 -3.13 -1.53
N ARG A 237 -12.64 -2.99 -0.20
CA ARG A 237 -13.03 -1.75 0.48
C ARG A 237 -12.30 -1.58 1.82
N PRO A 238 -12.14 -0.35 2.30
CA PRO A 238 -11.62 -0.16 3.64
C PRO A 238 -12.71 -0.53 4.67
N VAL A 239 -12.31 -1.03 5.83
CA VAL A 239 -13.22 -1.44 6.90
C VAL A 239 -13.09 -0.49 8.09
N ARG A 240 -11.88 -0.30 8.61
CA ARG A 240 -11.57 0.67 9.67
C ARG A 240 -10.12 1.13 9.57
N CYS A 241 -9.85 2.37 9.97
CA CYS A 241 -8.48 2.89 10.07
C CYS A 241 -8.27 3.56 11.42
N ILE A 242 -7.64 2.84 12.36
CA ILE A 242 -7.40 3.30 13.73
C ILE A 242 -5.98 3.82 13.86
N ALA A 243 -5.83 5.11 14.12
CA ALA A 243 -4.54 5.77 14.27
C ALA A 243 -4.30 6.16 15.73
N PHE A 244 -3.21 5.67 16.31
CA PHE A 244 -2.71 6.10 17.60
C PHE A 244 -1.75 7.26 17.40
N LYS A 245 -2.18 8.46 17.78
CA LYS A 245 -1.40 9.69 17.70
C LYS A 245 -0.61 9.87 18.98
N HIS A 246 0.68 10.14 18.85
CA HIS A 246 1.55 10.43 19.98
C HIS A 246 1.84 11.93 20.09
N ASP A 247 1.79 12.46 21.32
CA ASP A 247 2.13 13.86 21.62
C ASP A 247 3.62 14.17 21.39
N SER A 248 4.49 13.17 21.47
CA SER A 248 5.93 13.28 21.24
C SER A 248 6.36 12.79 19.86
N LYS A 249 7.32 13.49 19.23
CA LYS A 249 7.96 13.05 17.97
C LYS A 249 8.61 11.67 18.06
N LEU A 250 9.15 11.29 19.24
CA LEU A 250 9.74 9.97 19.47
C LEU A 250 8.68 8.88 19.71
N GLY A 251 7.45 9.28 20.01
CA GLY A 251 6.38 8.42 20.50
C GLY A 251 6.26 8.47 22.02
N SER A 252 5.05 8.16 22.48
CA SER A 252 4.66 8.13 23.90
C SER A 252 4.39 6.71 24.42
N ALA A 253 4.34 5.72 23.53
CA ALA A 253 4.11 4.31 23.85
C ALA A 253 4.75 3.41 22.78
N ARG A 254 4.84 2.11 23.06
CA ARG A 254 5.31 1.13 22.08
C ARG A 254 4.19 0.75 21.11
N ALA A 255 4.54 0.50 19.85
CA ALA A 255 3.56 0.17 18.83
C ALA A 255 2.83 -1.15 19.12
N ASP A 256 3.50 -2.15 19.69
CA ASP A 256 2.91 -3.45 20.00
C ASP A 256 1.81 -3.36 21.07
N GLU A 257 2.02 -2.55 22.11
CA GLU A 257 1.01 -2.27 23.15
C GLU A 257 -0.22 -1.58 22.58
N LEU A 258 -0.03 -0.68 21.59
CA LEU A 258 -1.12 0.01 20.92
C LEU A 258 -1.86 -0.91 19.95
N PHE A 259 -1.13 -1.74 19.18
CA PHE A 259 -1.74 -2.70 18.28
C PHE A 259 -2.51 -3.78 19.01
N SER A 260 -2.09 -4.22 20.21
CA SER A 260 -2.85 -5.18 21.00
C SER A 260 -4.20 -4.65 21.49
N ARG A 261 -4.38 -3.32 21.54
CA ARG A 261 -5.66 -2.70 21.89
C ARG A 261 -6.71 -2.79 20.79
N VAL A 262 -6.31 -3.12 19.56
CA VAL A 262 -7.26 -3.42 18.47
C VAL A 262 -7.46 -4.93 18.43
N THR A 263 -8.57 -5.38 19.01
CA THR A 263 -8.96 -6.79 19.05
C THR A 263 -10.00 -7.06 17.97
N ILE A 264 -9.87 -8.24 17.35
CA ILE A 264 -10.81 -8.73 16.35
C ILE A 264 -11.24 -10.10 16.83
N THR A 265 -12.53 -10.28 17.02
CA THR A 265 -13.14 -11.56 17.42
C THR A 265 -14.20 -11.95 16.41
N GLN A 266 -14.34 -13.24 16.14
CA GLN A 266 -15.45 -13.75 15.33
C GLN A 266 -16.78 -13.62 16.09
N ARG A 267 -17.87 -13.41 15.37
CA ARG A 267 -19.23 -13.50 15.93
C ARG A 267 -19.70 -14.95 16.07
N ASP A 268 -20.78 -15.14 16.82
CA ASP A 268 -21.41 -16.44 17.01
C ASP A 268 -21.74 -17.13 15.68
N GLY A 269 -21.42 -18.43 15.59
CA GLY A 269 -21.62 -19.24 14.38
C GLY A 269 -20.55 -19.05 13.30
N VAL A 270 -19.53 -18.21 13.52
CA VAL A 270 -18.39 -18.05 12.60
C VAL A 270 -17.19 -18.82 13.13
N GLN A 271 -16.40 -19.40 12.22
CA GLN A 271 -15.19 -20.15 12.57
C GLN A 271 -14.21 -19.34 13.44
N PRO A 272 -13.49 -19.99 14.38
CA PRO A 272 -12.55 -19.32 15.26
C PRO A 272 -11.35 -18.76 14.48
N ILE A 273 -10.82 -17.63 14.94
CA ILE A 273 -9.62 -17.02 14.36
C ILE A 273 -8.39 -17.90 14.64
N GLY A 274 -7.52 -18.06 13.64
CA GLY A 274 -6.22 -18.75 13.79
C GLY A 274 -6.23 -20.25 13.52
N GLY A 275 -7.37 -20.83 13.11
CA GLY A 275 -7.48 -22.25 12.75
C GLY A 275 -8.25 -22.52 11.47
N TRP A 276 -8.04 -23.71 10.92
CA TRP A 276 -8.90 -24.32 9.91
C TRP A 276 -10.02 -25.07 10.64
N SER A 277 -11.05 -24.32 10.97
CA SER A 277 -12.17 -24.73 11.83
C SER A 277 -13.14 -25.79 11.30
N ASP A 278 -12.74 -27.06 11.11
CA ASP A 278 -13.71 -28.18 11.17
C ASP A 278 -14.11 -28.50 12.64
N ASP A 279 -13.45 -27.86 13.62
CA ASP A 279 -13.50 -28.18 15.05
C ASP A 279 -14.73 -27.62 15.80
N ILE A 280 -15.54 -26.75 15.18
CA ILE A 280 -16.82 -26.30 15.76
C ILE A 280 -17.94 -26.70 14.82
N GLU A 281 -18.61 -27.80 15.19
CA GLU A 281 -19.79 -28.32 14.49
C GLU A 281 -20.85 -27.21 14.36
N GLY A 282 -21.25 -26.91 13.12
CA GLY A 282 -22.21 -25.85 12.81
C GLY A 282 -21.63 -24.44 12.59
N SER A 283 -20.31 -24.23 12.73
CA SER A 283 -19.68 -22.96 12.36
C SER A 283 -19.51 -22.83 10.83
N ARG A 284 -19.65 -21.61 10.30
CA ARG A 284 -19.43 -21.30 8.89
C ARG A 284 -18.18 -20.44 8.69
N PRO A 285 -17.57 -20.47 7.49
CA PRO A 285 -16.52 -19.52 7.14
C PRO A 285 -17.05 -18.07 7.14
N PRO A 286 -16.18 -17.07 7.37
CA PRO A 286 -16.54 -15.67 7.24
C PRO A 286 -16.90 -15.31 5.79
N ARG A 287 -17.83 -14.36 5.64
CA ARG A 287 -18.40 -13.90 4.37
C ARG A 287 -18.52 -12.37 4.28
N GLY A 288 -18.32 -11.66 5.38
CA GLY A 288 -18.39 -10.20 5.43
C GLY A 288 -17.71 -9.63 6.67
N ALA A 289 -17.48 -8.31 6.69
CA ALA A 289 -16.92 -7.63 7.85
C ALA A 289 -17.84 -7.74 9.08
N ASP A 290 -19.14 -7.88 8.86
CA ASP A 290 -20.16 -8.02 9.91
C ASP A 290 -20.06 -9.37 10.66
N ASP A 291 -19.24 -10.30 10.19
CA ASP A 291 -18.91 -11.56 10.87
C ASP A 291 -17.86 -11.38 11.97
N TYR A 292 -17.32 -10.17 12.10
CA TYR A 292 -16.32 -9.80 13.07
C TYR A 292 -16.88 -8.76 14.02
N ASP A 293 -16.42 -8.82 15.26
CA ASP A 293 -16.47 -7.71 16.19
C ASP A 293 -15.07 -7.11 16.30
N ILE A 294 -14.95 -5.81 15.99
CA ILE A 294 -13.69 -5.08 15.95
C ILE A 294 -13.73 -4.04 17.05
N GLN A 295 -13.04 -4.31 18.14
CA GLN A 295 -13.03 -3.47 19.34
C GLN A 295 -11.71 -2.72 19.45
N VAL A 296 -11.78 -1.49 19.95
CA VAL A 296 -10.62 -0.66 20.24
C VAL A 296 -10.66 -0.32 21.72
N ASP A 297 -9.73 -0.88 22.48
CA ASP A 297 -9.62 -0.58 23.91
C ASP A 297 -9.03 0.82 24.13
N GLN A 298 -9.94 1.76 24.39
CA GLN A 298 -9.64 3.15 24.73
C GLN A 298 -9.58 3.37 26.26
N GLY A 299 -9.75 2.32 27.07
CA GLY A 299 -9.58 2.39 28.52
C GLY A 299 -8.10 2.55 28.87
N GLU A 300 -7.79 3.47 29.78
CA GLU A 300 -6.42 3.67 30.31
C GLU A 300 -5.35 3.75 29.20
N LEU A 301 -5.56 4.62 28.22
CA LEU A 301 -4.54 4.86 27.18
C LEU A 301 -3.23 5.33 27.83
N PRO A 302 -2.06 4.92 27.29
CA PRO A 302 -0.79 5.44 27.76
C PRO A 302 -0.75 6.96 27.69
N SER A 303 -0.12 7.59 28.68
CA SER A 303 -0.01 9.06 28.73
C SER A 303 0.59 9.62 27.44
N GLY A 304 -0.05 10.64 26.88
CA GLY A 304 0.35 11.28 25.64
C GLY A 304 0.06 10.47 24.36
N VAL A 305 -0.92 9.56 24.42
CA VAL A 305 -1.50 8.89 23.24
C VAL A 305 -2.98 9.23 23.13
N SER A 306 -3.42 9.59 21.93
CA SER A 306 -4.84 9.71 21.57
C SER A 306 -5.18 8.81 20.39
N VAL A 307 -6.46 8.45 20.25
CA VAL A 307 -6.95 7.59 19.18
C VAL A 307 -7.76 8.43 18.19
N GLU A 308 -7.43 8.33 16.92
CA GLU A 308 -8.19 8.89 15.80
C GLU A 308 -8.72 7.75 14.92
N GLU A 309 -9.89 7.96 14.32
CA GLU A 309 -10.46 7.04 13.33
C GLU A 309 -10.58 7.76 11.98
N TRP A 310 -9.90 7.22 10.96
CA TRP A 310 -9.78 7.85 9.65
C TRP A 310 -10.68 7.23 8.58
N VAL A 311 -11.20 6.03 8.84
CA VAL A 311 -12.20 5.30 8.05
C VAL A 311 -13.17 4.69 9.03
#